data_AF-A0A915BHZ5-F1
#
_entry.id   AF-A0A915BHZ5-F1
#
_cell.length_a   1.000
_cell.length_b   1.000
_cell.length_c   1.000
_cell.angle_alpha   90.00
_cell.angle_beta   90.00
_cell.angle_gamma   90.00
#
_symmetry.space_group_name_H-M   'P 1'
#
loop_
_entity.id
_entity.type
_entity.pdbx_description
1 polymer ?
#
loop_
_entity_poly.entity_id
_entity_poly.type
_entity_poly.pdbx_seq_one_letter_code
_entity_poly.pdbx_strand_id
1 'polypeptide(L)'
;QPEFEGASIESIRFITLRNDPGWLMIDEYSGNLFVGDIPSDGVTSGKYDISVAAVNRTSGRVLAETIFSLTVLSGSRMITVFQQKLFTKVFRKDPALMHVSMSILSPGDRSSVMIVRESILAIDEKLHKVSIDKSAISFASGNAILEVKKLQNVRSIEFRMAATENPNDTALVVVYLSSDPQEVAARNRELS
;
A
#
# COMPACT_ATOMS: atom_id res chain seq x y z
N GLN A 1 -14.80 -36.04 22.88
CA GLN A 1 -13.89 -36.42 21.77
C GLN A 1 -14.74 -36.85 20.59
N PRO A 2 -14.36 -36.54 19.35
CA PRO A 2 -15.11 -37.00 18.18
C PRO A 2 -14.93 -38.51 17.99
N GLU A 3 -16.04 -39.23 17.79
CA GLU A 3 -16.07 -40.65 17.45
C GLU A 3 -16.21 -40.78 15.92
N PHE A 4 -15.29 -41.49 15.27
CA PHE A 4 -15.35 -41.75 13.84
C PHE A 4 -15.77 -43.20 13.61
N GLU A 5 -16.86 -43.42 12.87
CA GLU A 5 -17.37 -44.77 12.62
C GLU A 5 -16.31 -45.65 11.94
N GLY A 6 -15.95 -46.76 12.61
CA GLY A 6 -15.11 -47.82 12.04
C GLY A 6 -13.61 -47.53 11.97
N ALA A 7 -13.08 -46.52 12.67
CA ALA A 7 -11.65 -46.24 12.74
C ALA A 7 -11.18 -46.03 14.18
N SER A 8 -10.06 -46.65 14.56
CA SER A 8 -9.38 -46.29 15.82
C SER A 8 -8.75 -44.91 15.67
N ILE A 9 -8.69 -44.11 16.74
CA ILE A 9 -8.10 -42.76 16.72
C ILE A 9 -6.66 -42.80 16.17
N GLU A 10 -5.91 -43.85 16.49
CA GLU A 10 -4.54 -44.06 16.01
C GLU A 10 -4.44 -44.28 14.48
N SER A 11 -5.54 -44.71 13.85
CA SER A 11 -5.64 -44.93 12.41
C SER A 11 -6.11 -43.68 11.64
N ILE A 12 -6.29 -42.55 12.30
CA ILE A 12 -6.82 -41.32 11.69
C ILE A 12 -5.69 -40.35 11.37
N ARG A 13 -5.82 -39.66 10.24
CA ARG A 13 -4.96 -38.55 9.85
C ARG A 13 -5.83 -37.38 9.41
N PHE A 14 -5.47 -36.18 9.85
CA PHE A 14 -6.08 -34.95 9.35
C PHE A 14 -5.29 -34.39 8.18
N ILE A 15 -6.00 -33.99 7.12
CA ILE A 15 -5.40 -33.42 5.91
C ILE A 15 -6.21 -32.24 5.38
N THR A 16 -5.55 -31.35 4.64
CA THR A 16 -6.22 -30.46 3.70
C THR A 16 -6.54 -31.25 2.44
N LEU A 17 -7.83 -31.40 2.11
CA LEU A 17 -8.29 -32.23 0.99
C LEU A 17 -8.45 -31.43 -0.30
N ARG A 18 -8.98 -30.20 -0.23
CA ARG A 18 -9.21 -29.33 -1.39
C ARG A 18 -8.96 -27.86 -1.04
N ASN A 19 -8.63 -27.08 -2.07
CA ASN A 19 -8.40 -25.64 -1.98
C ASN A 19 -7.31 -25.26 -0.97
N ASP A 20 -6.28 -26.10 -0.85
CA ASP A 20 -5.09 -25.77 -0.05
C ASP A 20 -4.44 -24.50 -0.62
N PRO A 21 -4.35 -23.42 0.16
CA PRO A 21 -3.75 -22.19 -0.34
C PRO A 21 -2.21 -22.24 -0.33
N GLY A 22 -1.60 -23.31 0.18
CA GLY A 22 -0.16 -23.60 0.11
C GLY A 22 0.68 -22.98 1.23
N TRP A 23 0.08 -22.13 2.06
CA TRP A 23 0.72 -21.46 3.21
C TRP A 23 0.03 -21.79 4.54
N LEU A 24 -0.90 -22.74 4.53
CA LEU A 24 -1.49 -23.32 5.73
C LEU A 24 -0.93 -24.71 5.94
N MET A 25 -0.68 -25.06 7.20
CA MET A 25 -0.28 -26.40 7.61
C MET A 25 -1.32 -26.97 8.54
N ILE A 26 -1.55 -28.28 8.46
CA ILE A 26 -2.40 -29.01 9.40
C ILE A 26 -1.57 -30.06 10.12
N ASP A 27 -1.65 -30.08 11.46
CA ASP A 27 -1.07 -31.15 12.24
C ASP A 27 -1.89 -32.42 12.05
N GLU A 28 -1.22 -33.44 11.55
CA GLU A 28 -1.90 -34.64 11.05
C GLU A 28 -2.50 -35.52 12.15
N TYR A 29 -2.16 -35.27 13.42
CA TYR A 29 -2.63 -36.04 14.59
C TYR A 29 -3.74 -35.32 15.37
N SER A 30 -3.64 -34.00 15.52
CA SER A 30 -4.59 -33.19 16.29
C SER A 30 -5.62 -32.47 15.43
N GLY A 31 -5.35 -32.29 14.13
CA GLY A 31 -6.19 -31.50 13.23
C GLY A 31 -6.06 -29.99 13.43
N ASN A 32 -5.08 -29.53 14.22
CA ASN A 32 -4.82 -28.11 14.41
C ASN A 32 -4.27 -27.49 13.10
N LEU A 33 -4.81 -26.33 12.73
CA LEU A 33 -4.39 -25.55 11.56
C LEU A 33 -3.48 -24.41 12.00
N PHE A 34 -2.40 -24.21 11.25
CA PHE A 34 -1.39 -23.19 11.50
C PHE A 34 -1.07 -22.44 10.21
N VAL A 35 -0.66 -21.18 10.35
CA VAL A 35 -0.02 -20.44 9.26
C VAL A 35 1.42 -20.93 9.16
N GLY A 36 1.79 -21.49 8.00
CA GLY A 36 3.13 -21.96 7.70
C GLY A 36 3.98 -20.90 7.00
N ASP A 37 4.78 -21.33 6.04
CA ASP A 37 5.64 -20.44 5.27
C ASP A 37 4.81 -19.58 4.32
N ILE A 38 4.71 -18.29 4.67
CA ILE A 38 4.05 -17.29 3.83
C ILE A 38 4.94 -17.04 2.60
N PRO A 39 4.41 -17.10 1.36
CA PRO A 39 5.15 -16.77 0.16
C PRO A 39 5.79 -15.38 0.26
N SER A 40 6.98 -15.22 -0.32
CA SER A 40 7.71 -13.95 -0.29
C SER A 40 6.97 -12.81 -1.01
N ASP A 41 6.05 -13.15 -1.93
CA ASP A 41 5.18 -12.20 -2.62
C ASP A 41 3.84 -11.96 -1.91
N GLY A 42 3.67 -12.50 -0.70
CA GLY A 42 2.51 -12.31 0.17
C GLY A 42 1.32 -13.23 -0.13
N VAL A 43 0.25 -13.06 0.65
CA VAL A 43 -1.02 -13.81 0.50
C VAL A 43 -2.07 -12.88 -0.06
N THR A 44 -2.90 -13.34 -1.00
CA THR A 44 -4.00 -12.54 -1.55
C THR A 44 -5.06 -12.25 -0.49
N SER A 45 -5.59 -11.02 -0.44
CA SER A 45 -6.73 -10.73 0.41
C SER A 45 -8.00 -11.40 -0.12
N GLY A 46 -8.89 -11.79 0.80
CA GLY A 46 -10.16 -12.42 0.42
C GLY A 46 -10.55 -13.59 1.32
N LYS A 47 -11.65 -14.25 0.92
CA LYS A 47 -12.17 -15.42 1.60
C LYS A 47 -11.56 -16.69 1.01
N TYR A 48 -11.05 -17.55 1.88
CA TYR A 48 -10.54 -18.87 1.56
C TYR A 48 -11.47 -19.90 2.19
N ASP A 49 -12.05 -20.76 1.36
CA ASP A 49 -12.87 -21.89 1.79
C ASP A 49 -12.11 -23.19 1.50
N ILE A 50 -11.58 -23.78 2.57
CA ILE A 50 -10.64 -24.90 2.54
C ILE A 50 -11.35 -26.14 3.03
N SER A 51 -11.23 -27.25 2.29
CA SER A 51 -11.76 -28.54 2.75
C SER A 51 -10.73 -29.26 3.60
N VAL A 52 -11.14 -29.61 4.82
CA VAL A 52 -10.34 -30.37 5.78
C VAL A 52 -11.01 -31.70 6.03
N ALA A 53 -10.25 -32.79 5.98
CA ALA A 53 -10.77 -34.14 6.11
C ALA A 53 -10.02 -34.95 7.17
N ALA A 54 -10.78 -35.78 7.88
CA ALA A 54 -10.24 -36.92 8.62
C ALA A 54 -10.26 -38.14 7.70
N VAL A 55 -9.10 -38.75 7.50
CA VAL A 55 -8.94 -39.92 6.62
C VAL A 55 -8.38 -41.11 7.39
N ASN A 56 -8.73 -42.32 6.96
CA ASN A 56 -8.08 -43.52 7.43
C ASN A 56 -6.65 -43.60 6.87
N ARG A 57 -5.64 -43.71 7.73
CA ARG A 57 -4.21 -43.76 7.38
C ARG A 57 -3.85 -44.90 6.43
N THR A 58 -4.52 -46.04 6.55
CA THR A 58 -4.19 -47.25 5.80
C THR A 58 -4.91 -47.30 4.46
N SER A 59 -6.22 -46.98 4.44
CA SER A 59 -7.04 -47.10 3.23
C SER A 59 -7.16 -45.80 2.44
N GLY A 60 -6.80 -44.65 3.02
CA GLY A 60 -6.99 -43.32 2.43
C GLY A 60 -8.46 -42.89 2.34
N ARG A 61 -9.40 -43.69 2.87
CA ARG A 61 -10.83 -43.37 2.84
C ARG A 61 -11.12 -42.14 3.70
N VAL A 62 -11.89 -41.20 3.15
CA VAL A 62 -12.44 -40.06 3.90
C VAL A 62 -13.50 -40.56 4.87
N LEU A 63 -13.29 -40.26 6.16
CA LEU A 63 -14.19 -40.62 7.26
C LEU A 63 -15.12 -39.44 7.59
N ALA A 64 -14.59 -38.21 7.52
CA ALA A 64 -15.35 -36.98 7.67
C ALA A 64 -14.66 -35.84 6.89
N GLU A 65 -15.45 -34.87 6.44
CA GLU A 65 -14.99 -33.67 5.75
C GLU A 65 -15.73 -32.44 6.30
N THR A 66 -15.04 -31.32 6.43
CA THR A 66 -15.61 -30.03 6.82
C THR A 66 -14.99 -28.89 6.03
N ILE A 67 -15.66 -27.74 5.99
CA ILE A 67 -15.16 -26.51 5.36
C ILE A 67 -14.65 -25.56 6.43
N PHE A 68 -13.37 -25.22 6.35
CA PHE A 68 -12.73 -24.17 7.12
C PHE A 68 -12.73 -22.87 6.29
N SER A 69 -13.49 -21.87 6.74
CA SER A 69 -13.56 -20.55 6.12
C SER A 69 -12.66 -19.55 6.85
N LEU A 70 -11.71 -18.97 6.14
CA LEU A 70 -10.82 -17.92 6.62
C LEU A 70 -10.97 -16.65 5.77
N THR A 71 -10.91 -15.47 6.39
CA THR A 71 -10.88 -14.19 5.66
C THR A 71 -9.57 -13.48 5.92
N VAL A 72 -8.79 -13.26 4.86
CA VAL A 72 -7.57 -12.45 4.88
C VAL A 72 -7.96 -11.00 4.63
N LEU A 73 -8.01 -10.22 5.71
CA LEU A 73 -8.48 -8.83 5.70
C LEU A 73 -7.52 -7.87 4.98
N SER A 74 -6.22 -8.17 5.01
CA SER A 74 -5.20 -7.44 4.27
C SER A 74 -4.06 -8.40 3.99
N GLY A 75 -4.00 -8.87 2.75
CA GLY A 75 -2.86 -9.62 2.26
C GLY A 75 -1.61 -8.76 2.38
N SER A 76 -0.55 -9.27 3.01
CA SER A 76 0.71 -8.56 3.21
C SER A 76 1.52 -8.40 1.92
N ARG A 77 0.89 -7.98 0.82
CA ARG A 77 1.56 -7.11 -0.12
C ARG A 77 1.41 -5.70 0.44
N MET A 78 2.36 -5.26 1.27
CA MET A 78 2.65 -3.84 1.29
C MET A 78 3.22 -3.50 -0.09
N ILE A 79 2.34 -3.27 -1.07
CA ILE A 79 2.74 -2.68 -2.34
C ILE A 79 3.31 -1.32 -1.96
N THR A 80 4.65 -1.25 -1.95
CA THR A 80 5.35 -0.02 -1.70
C THR A 80 5.40 0.71 -3.02
N VAL A 81 4.46 1.63 -3.18
CA VAL A 81 4.34 2.54 -4.32
C VAL A 81 5.47 3.57 -4.24
N PHE A 82 5.71 4.12 -3.05
CA PHE A 82 6.72 5.14 -2.87
C PHE A 82 8.10 4.54 -2.61
N GLN A 83 8.91 4.48 -3.67
CA GLN A 83 10.33 4.13 -3.58
C GLN A 83 11.13 5.15 -2.75
N GLN A 84 10.69 6.40 -2.72
CA GLN A 84 11.27 7.49 -1.93
C GLN A 84 10.22 8.07 -0.99
N LYS A 85 10.60 8.38 0.25
CA LYS A 85 9.69 8.92 1.28
C LYS A 85 9.67 10.44 1.34
N LEU A 86 10.57 11.10 0.62
CA LEU A 86 10.66 12.55 0.53
C LEU A 86 10.89 12.95 -0.92
N PHE A 87 10.01 13.78 -1.45
CA PHE A 87 10.15 14.41 -2.75
C PHE A 87 10.30 15.90 -2.55
N THR A 88 11.43 16.47 -2.97
CA THR A 88 11.69 17.90 -2.85
C THR A 88 11.95 18.51 -4.20
N LYS A 89 11.32 19.65 -4.51
CA LYS A 89 11.60 20.39 -5.73
C LYS A 89 11.44 21.90 -5.55
N VAL A 90 12.29 22.66 -6.23
CA VAL A 90 12.12 24.12 -6.33
C VAL A 90 11.58 24.46 -7.71
N PHE A 91 10.46 25.17 -7.75
CA PHE A 91 9.90 25.73 -8.97
C PHE A 91 10.08 27.24 -9.01
N ARG A 92 10.22 27.73 -10.24
CA ARG A 92 10.14 29.16 -10.50
C ARG A 92 8.69 29.62 -10.38
N LYS A 93 8.45 30.67 -9.61
CA LYS A 93 7.18 31.38 -9.54
C LYS A 93 7.04 32.32 -10.73
N ASP A 94 6.84 31.74 -11.91
CA ASP A 94 6.61 32.49 -13.13
C ASP A 94 5.10 32.70 -13.33
N PRO A 95 4.58 33.95 -13.29
CA PRO A 95 3.16 34.23 -13.50
C PRO A 95 2.64 33.81 -14.88
N ALA A 96 3.52 33.61 -15.87
CA ALA A 96 3.15 33.11 -17.19
C ALA A 96 2.84 31.61 -17.20
N LEU A 97 3.34 30.84 -16.21
CA LEU A 97 3.04 29.43 -16.08
C LEU A 97 1.68 29.23 -15.41
N MET A 98 0.81 28.42 -16.04
CA MET A 98 -0.45 28.01 -15.42
C MET A 98 -0.20 26.95 -14.33
N HIS A 99 0.67 25.98 -14.63
CA HIS A 99 0.95 24.86 -13.75
C HIS A 99 2.44 24.51 -13.74
N VAL A 100 2.88 23.95 -12.63
CA VAL A 100 4.16 23.25 -12.51
C VAL A 100 3.91 21.82 -12.03
N SER A 101 4.75 20.88 -12.46
CA SER A 101 4.58 19.46 -12.14
C SER A 101 5.88 18.82 -11.68
N MET A 102 5.76 17.88 -10.74
CA MET A 102 6.83 16.99 -10.32
C MET A 102 6.39 15.54 -10.39
N SER A 103 7.29 14.69 -10.87
CA SER A 103 7.05 13.25 -10.93
C SER A 103 7.19 12.64 -9.55
N ILE A 104 6.16 11.92 -9.14
CA ILE A 104 6.09 11.20 -7.88
C ILE A 104 6.22 9.70 -8.15
N LEU A 105 5.61 9.24 -9.23
CA LEU A 105 5.71 7.85 -9.69
C LEU A 105 6.66 7.73 -10.89
N SER A 106 7.25 6.55 -11.03
CA SER A 106 8.09 6.24 -12.18
C SER A 106 7.27 6.22 -13.49
N PRO A 107 7.89 6.53 -14.64
CA PRO A 107 7.20 6.46 -15.92
C PRO A 107 6.59 5.07 -16.15
N GLY A 108 5.28 5.03 -16.45
CA GLY A 108 4.54 3.78 -16.69
C GLY A 108 3.92 3.15 -15.44
N ASP A 109 4.25 3.64 -14.25
CA ASP A 109 3.59 3.24 -13.00
C ASP A 109 2.14 3.76 -12.99
N ARG A 110 1.20 2.85 -12.72
CA ARG A 110 -0.25 3.10 -12.69
C ARG A 110 -0.82 2.99 -11.28
N SER A 111 0.03 3.00 -10.26
CA SER A 111 -0.37 2.94 -8.86
C SER A 111 -1.32 4.08 -8.51
N SER A 112 -2.37 3.75 -7.77
CA SER A 112 -3.34 4.73 -7.29
C SER A 112 -2.80 5.42 -6.04
N VAL A 113 -2.68 6.74 -6.10
CA VAL A 113 -2.15 7.59 -5.03
C VAL A 113 -3.09 8.77 -4.80
N MET A 114 -3.27 9.15 -3.54
CA MET A 114 -4.07 10.30 -3.14
C MET A 114 -3.25 11.33 -2.37
N ILE A 115 -3.62 12.61 -2.51
CA ILE A 115 -3.11 13.69 -1.66
C ILE A 115 -3.91 13.69 -0.34
N VAL A 116 -3.21 13.59 0.79
CA VAL A 116 -3.83 13.69 2.12
C VAL A 116 -4.15 15.16 2.38
N ARG A 117 -5.37 15.60 2.06
CA ARG A 117 -5.78 17.01 2.04
C ARG A 117 -5.60 17.76 3.36
N GLU A 118 -5.70 17.07 4.50
CA GLU A 118 -5.51 17.67 5.82
C GLU A 118 -4.04 17.85 6.21
N SER A 119 -3.11 17.26 5.46
CA SER A 119 -1.67 17.42 5.69
C SER A 119 -1.06 18.62 4.96
N ILE A 120 -1.84 19.35 4.17
CA ILE A 120 -1.36 20.47 3.38
C ILE A 120 -1.00 21.63 4.32
N LEU A 121 0.29 21.98 4.34
CA LEU A 121 0.84 23.13 5.02
C LEU A 121 1.46 24.06 3.99
N ALA A 122 1.26 25.37 4.15
CA ALA A 122 1.86 26.37 3.28
C ALA A 122 2.46 27.50 4.11
N ILE A 123 3.59 28.03 3.63
CA ILE A 123 4.28 29.18 4.22
C ILE A 123 4.29 30.30 3.18
N ASP A 124 3.94 31.52 3.60
CA ASP A 124 3.99 32.70 2.73
C ASP A 124 5.40 33.31 2.63
N GLU A 125 5.55 34.36 1.81
CA GLU A 125 6.83 35.09 1.66
C GLU A 125 7.32 35.75 2.96
N LYS A 126 6.41 35.97 3.92
CA LYS A 126 6.71 36.57 5.24
C LYS A 126 6.99 35.52 6.32
N LEU A 127 7.11 34.24 5.93
CA LEU A 127 7.37 33.10 6.82
C LEU A 127 6.21 32.77 7.77
N HIS A 128 4.98 33.15 7.43
CA HIS A 128 3.80 32.76 8.17
C HIS A 128 3.14 31.52 7.59
N LYS A 129 2.56 30.69 8.46
CA LYS A 129 1.67 29.61 8.04
C LYS A 129 0.39 30.22 7.47
N VAL A 130 0.03 29.83 6.26
CA VAL A 130 -1.18 30.31 5.57
C VAL A 130 -2.03 29.15 5.09
N SER A 131 -3.35 29.36 5.05
CA SER A 131 -4.26 28.46 4.37
C SER A 131 -4.23 28.77 2.88
N ILE A 132 -4.23 27.73 2.06
CA ILE A 132 -4.34 27.84 0.60
C ILE A 132 -5.61 27.16 0.12
N ASP A 133 -6.05 27.51 -1.09
CA ASP A 133 -7.07 26.75 -1.79
C ASP A 133 -6.52 25.34 -2.07
N LYS A 134 -7.07 24.32 -1.41
CA LYS A 134 -6.64 22.92 -1.56
C LYS A 134 -6.77 22.43 -3.02
N SER A 135 -7.63 23.06 -3.85
CA SER A 135 -7.76 22.75 -5.28
C SER A 135 -6.54 23.16 -6.10
N ALA A 136 -5.66 24.02 -5.56
CA ALA A 136 -4.40 24.41 -6.21
C ALA A 136 -3.40 23.26 -6.35
N ILE A 137 -3.64 22.13 -5.67
CA ILE A 137 -2.80 20.94 -5.73
C ILE A 137 -3.64 19.77 -6.25
N SER A 138 -3.16 19.11 -7.29
CA SER A 138 -3.78 17.91 -7.86
C SER A 138 -2.74 16.85 -8.16
N PHE A 139 -3.20 15.63 -8.38
CA PHE A 139 -2.37 14.51 -8.79
C PHE A 139 -2.97 13.88 -10.05
N ALA A 140 -2.18 13.79 -11.11
CA ALA A 140 -2.60 13.17 -12.35
C ALA A 140 -1.41 12.56 -13.08
N SER A 141 -1.63 11.40 -13.69
CA SER A 141 -0.64 10.72 -14.54
C SER A 141 0.74 10.58 -13.87
N GLY A 142 0.78 10.19 -12.59
CA GLY A 142 2.02 10.00 -11.83
C GLY A 142 2.72 11.28 -11.36
N ASN A 143 2.13 12.45 -11.60
CA ASN A 143 2.71 13.74 -11.25
C ASN A 143 1.84 14.51 -10.25
N ALA A 144 2.48 15.14 -9.27
CA ALA A 144 1.87 16.20 -8.48
C ALA A 144 1.90 17.50 -9.30
N ILE A 145 0.75 18.14 -9.44
CA ILE A 145 0.54 19.33 -10.27
C ILE A 145 0.07 20.47 -9.37
N LEU A 146 0.74 21.61 -9.47
CA LEU A 146 0.46 22.81 -8.69
C LEU A 146 0.05 23.96 -9.62
N GLU A 147 -1.06 24.62 -9.29
CA GLU A 147 -1.58 25.79 -10.01
C GLU A 147 -0.88 27.07 -9.53
N VAL A 148 0.06 27.57 -10.32
CA VAL A 148 0.97 28.67 -9.92
C VAL A 148 0.19 29.96 -9.62
N LYS A 149 -0.90 30.22 -10.34
CA LYS A 149 -1.75 31.41 -10.12
C LYS A 149 -2.38 31.46 -8.73
N LYS A 150 -2.74 30.31 -8.16
CA LYS A 150 -3.32 30.23 -6.81
C LYS A 150 -2.27 30.31 -5.69
N LEU A 151 -0.98 30.25 -6.04
CA LEU A 151 0.14 30.11 -5.12
C LEU A 151 1.11 31.30 -5.17
N GLN A 152 0.69 32.44 -5.72
CA GLN A 152 1.56 33.62 -5.92
C GLN A 152 2.16 34.17 -4.63
N ASN A 153 1.44 34.11 -3.51
CA ASN A 153 1.93 34.60 -2.22
C ASN A 153 2.58 33.51 -1.36
N VAL A 154 2.71 32.29 -1.89
CA VAL A 154 3.20 31.12 -1.16
C VAL A 154 4.66 30.87 -1.50
N ARG A 155 5.50 30.73 -0.49
CA ARG A 155 6.93 30.45 -0.61
C ARG A 155 7.22 28.96 -0.59
N SER A 156 6.52 28.20 0.24
CA SER A 156 6.64 26.75 0.28
C SER A 156 5.33 26.06 0.62
N ILE A 157 5.22 24.82 0.14
CA ILE A 157 4.07 23.95 0.37
C ILE A 157 4.61 22.57 0.73
N GLU A 158 4.04 21.98 1.77
CA GLU A 158 4.31 20.63 2.21
C GLU A 158 2.98 19.86 2.25
N PHE A 159 2.97 18.63 1.75
CA PHE A 159 1.82 17.75 1.89
C PHE A 159 2.24 16.29 1.80
N ARG A 160 1.45 15.41 2.44
CA ARG A 160 1.62 13.97 2.35
C ARG A 160 0.79 13.40 1.20
N MET A 161 1.35 12.38 0.59
CA MET A 161 0.66 11.50 -0.34
C MET A 161 0.62 10.09 0.25
N ALA A 162 -0.45 9.35 -0.03
CA ALA A 162 -0.65 7.98 0.44
C ALA A 162 -1.07 7.08 -0.72
N ALA A 163 -0.54 5.85 -0.75
CA ALA A 163 -1.01 4.85 -1.68
C ALA A 163 -2.45 4.46 -1.32
N THR A 164 -3.34 4.43 -2.31
CA THR A 164 -4.77 4.13 -2.07
C THR A 164 -4.97 2.71 -1.54
N GLU A 165 -4.15 1.76 -2.01
CA GLU A 165 -4.22 0.35 -1.63
C GLU A 165 -3.49 0.06 -0.30
N ASN A 166 -2.58 0.93 0.12
CA ASN A 166 -1.86 0.83 1.40
C ASN A 166 -1.68 2.22 2.02
N PRO A 167 -2.64 2.70 2.84
CA PRO A 167 -2.57 4.03 3.44
C PRO A 167 -1.36 4.27 4.36
N ASN A 168 -0.68 3.20 4.80
CA ASN A 168 0.56 3.30 5.58
C ASN A 168 1.80 3.55 4.71
N ASP A 169 1.72 3.26 3.40
CA ASP A 169 2.75 3.67 2.46
C ASP A 169 2.52 5.14 2.07
N THR A 170 3.24 6.03 2.77
CA THR A 170 3.15 7.47 2.58
C THR A 170 4.48 8.06 2.13
N ALA A 171 4.42 9.18 1.40
CA ALA A 171 5.56 10.03 1.11
C ALA A 171 5.24 11.50 1.42
N LEU A 172 6.28 12.24 1.79
CA LEU A 172 6.23 13.69 1.99
C LEU A 172 6.66 14.41 0.71
N VAL A 173 5.87 15.38 0.28
CA VAL A 173 6.18 16.25 -0.85
C VAL A 173 6.43 17.66 -0.33
N VAL A 174 7.60 18.21 -0.63
CA VAL A 174 8.01 19.56 -0.25
C VAL A 174 8.31 20.36 -1.52
N VAL A 175 7.56 21.42 -1.74
CA VAL A 175 7.71 22.30 -2.89
C VAL A 175 8.10 23.69 -2.42
N TYR A 176 9.20 24.21 -2.98
CA TYR A 176 9.60 25.60 -2.81
C TYR A 176 9.27 26.39 -4.08
N LEU A 177 8.75 27.59 -3.91
CA LEU A 177 8.43 28.53 -4.98
C LEU A 177 9.36 29.74 -4.84
N SER A 178 10.28 29.91 -5.77
CA SER A 178 11.19 31.07 -5.80
C SER A 178 11.01 31.88 -7.08
N SER A 179 11.12 33.19 -6.97
CA SER A 179 11.14 34.09 -8.14
C SER A 179 12.53 34.21 -8.76
N ASP A 180 13.58 33.72 -8.07
CA ASP A 180 14.97 33.80 -8.53
C ASP A 180 15.36 32.55 -9.37
N PRO A 181 15.59 32.70 -10.69
CA PRO A 181 15.98 31.59 -11.55
C PRO A 181 17.35 30.98 -11.20
N GLN A 182 18.28 31.77 -10.68
CA GLN A 182 19.62 31.28 -10.32
C GLN A 182 19.56 30.42 -9.05
N GLU A 183 18.80 30.88 -8.04
CA GLU A 183 18.51 30.10 -6.84
C GLU A 183 17.82 28.78 -7.18
N VAL A 184 16.80 28.81 -8.05
CA VAL A 184 16.08 27.61 -8.52
C VAL A 184 17.05 26.62 -9.17
N ALA A 185 17.92 27.09 -10.06
CA ALA A 185 18.88 26.25 -10.77
C ALA A 185 19.98 25.69 -9.85
N ALA A 186 20.46 26.48 -8.88
CA ALA A 186 21.45 26.03 -7.91
C ALA A 186 20.85 24.96 -6.98
N ARG A 187 19.67 25.23 -6.41
CA ARG A 187 19.02 24.34 -5.45
C ARG A 187 18.57 23.03 -6.07
N ASN A 188 18.09 23.05 -7.31
CA ASN A 188 17.73 21.81 -8.01
C ASN A 188 18.95 20.93 -8.35
N ARG A 189 20.17 21.48 -8.48
CA ARG A 189 21.41 20.67 -8.62
C ARG A 189 21.83 20.00 -7.31
N GLU A 190 21.56 20.61 -6.17
CA GLU A 190 21.85 20.01 -4.86
C GLU A 190 20.88 18.89 -4.49
N LEU A 191 19.68 18.91 -5.07
CA LEU A 191 18.59 17.96 -4.79
C LEU A 191 18.53 16.77 -5.78
N SER A 192 19.36 16.78 -6.83
CA SER A 192 19.48 15.74 -7.86
C SER A 192 20.66 14.83 -7.61
#